data_AF-R1DRX9-F1
#
_entry.id   AF-R1DRX9-F1
#
_cell.length_a   1.000
_cell.length_b   1.000
_cell.length_c   1.000
_cell.angle_alpha   90.00
_cell.angle_beta   90.00
_cell.angle_gamma   90.00
#
_symmetry.space_group_name_H-M   'P 1'
#
loop_
_entity.id
_entity.type
_entity.pdbx_description
1 polymer ?
#
loop_
_entity_poly.entity_id
_entity_poly.type
_entity_poly.pdbx_seq_one_letter_code
_entity_poly.pdbx_strand_id
1 'polypeptide(L)'
;MEEARAAAAAMDLSGYRLVVLLGLRVASAFRLRQPKLLEESCSAESPLACPVLVLPHTSGVSHFWNEPQNVRLAEDAFRRAMARHMS
;
A
#
# COMPACT_ATOMS: atom_id res chain seq x y z
N MET A 1 -6.17 -14.40 9.79
CA MET A 1 -4.99 -13.77 9.15
C MET A 1 -4.36 -14.70 8.11
N GLU A 2 -4.33 -16.02 8.34
CA GLU A 2 -3.94 -16.98 7.31
C GLU A 2 -4.81 -16.94 6.05
N GLU A 3 -6.13 -16.82 6.19
CA GLU A 3 -7.02 -16.65 5.02
C GLU A 3 -6.66 -15.42 4.16
N ALA A 4 -6.36 -14.29 4.80
CA ALA A 4 -5.94 -13.08 4.10
C ALA A 4 -4.59 -13.26 3.39
N ARG A 5 -3.65 -14.00 3.99
CA ARG A 5 -2.36 -14.34 3.36
C ARG A 5 -2.54 -15.30 2.19
N ALA A 6 -3.42 -16.29 2.33
CA ALA A 6 -3.74 -17.23 1.26
C ALA A 6 -4.40 -16.51 0.08
N ALA A 7 -5.35 -15.63 0.34
CA ALA A 7 -5.98 -14.79 -0.68
C ALA A 7 -4.96 -13.87 -1.36
N ALA A 8 -4.10 -13.18 -0.59
CA ALA A 8 -3.05 -12.32 -1.15
C ALA A 8 -2.05 -13.10 -2.02
N ALA A 9 -1.67 -14.31 -1.60
CA ALA A 9 -0.77 -15.17 -2.37
C ALA A 9 -1.40 -15.73 -3.66
N ALA A 10 -2.73 -15.82 -3.72
CA ALA A 10 -3.46 -16.28 -4.90
C ALA A 10 -3.75 -15.16 -5.92
N MET A 11 -3.48 -13.89 -5.58
CA MET A 11 -3.70 -12.77 -6.49
C MET A 11 -2.60 -12.74 -7.56
N ASP A 12 -3.02 -12.75 -8.82
CA ASP A 12 -2.13 -12.41 -9.93
C ASP A 12 -1.98 -10.90 -10.04
N LEU A 13 -0.80 -10.41 -9.66
CA LEU A 13 -0.42 -9.01 -9.75
C LEU A 13 0.53 -8.75 -10.93
N SER A 14 0.71 -9.72 -11.82
CA SER A 14 1.48 -9.52 -13.04
C SER A 14 0.80 -8.49 -13.94
N GLY A 15 1.59 -7.57 -14.50
CA GLY A 15 1.07 -6.47 -15.33
C GLY A 15 0.68 -5.19 -14.58
N TYR A 16 0.61 -5.19 -13.25
CA TYR A 16 0.40 -3.96 -12.49
C TYR A 16 1.72 -3.18 -12.35
N ARG A 17 1.69 -1.88 -12.71
CA ARG A 17 2.84 -0.97 -12.56
C ARG A 17 3.03 -0.47 -11.13
N LEU A 18 1.97 -0.50 -10.32
CA LEU A 18 1.94 -0.05 -8.93
C LEU A 18 0.82 -0.79 -8.20
N VAL A 19 1.09 -1.26 -6.97
CA VAL A 19 0.08 -1.81 -6.07
C VAL A 19 -0.10 -0.88 -4.88
N VAL A 20 -1.35 -0.56 -4.56
CA VAL A 20 -1.69 0.28 -3.40
C VAL A 20 -2.39 -0.57 -2.37
N LEU A 21 -1.80 -0.70 -1.18
CA LEU A 21 -2.34 -1.48 -0.08
C LEU A 21 -2.93 -0.53 0.97
N LEU A 22 -4.19 -0.76 1.32
CA LEU A 22 -4.90 0.05 2.30
C LEU A 22 -4.75 -0.59 3.69
N GLY A 23 -3.86 -0.05 4.50
CA GLY A 23 -3.63 -0.42 5.89
C GLY A 23 -2.53 -1.47 6.09
N LEU A 24 -1.92 -1.39 7.27
CA LEU A 24 -0.78 -2.25 7.65
C LEU A 24 -1.14 -3.74 7.72
N ARG A 25 -2.41 -4.07 8.04
CA ARG A 25 -2.87 -5.47 8.06
C ARG A 25 -2.95 -6.07 6.66
N VAL A 26 -3.32 -5.28 5.66
CA VAL A 26 -3.30 -5.70 4.26
C VAL A 26 -1.85 -5.85 3.81
N ALA A 27 -0.98 -4.88 4.11
CA ALA A 27 0.45 -4.99 3.84
C ALA A 27 1.09 -6.25 4.45
N SER A 28 0.72 -6.59 5.68
CA SER A 28 1.18 -7.82 6.34
C SER A 28 0.71 -9.10 5.63
N ALA A 29 -0.48 -9.11 5.03
CA ALA A 29 -0.98 -10.25 4.25
C ALA A 29 -0.10 -10.53 3.02
N PHE A 30 0.44 -9.48 2.41
CA PHE A 30 1.42 -9.55 1.31
C PHE A 30 2.87 -9.76 1.78
N ARG A 31 3.11 -10.02 3.07
CA ARG A 31 4.43 -10.31 3.66
C ARG A 31 5.48 -9.18 3.43
N LEU A 32 5.04 -7.93 3.31
CA LEU A 32 5.96 -6.78 3.30
C LEU A 32 6.76 -6.72 4.60
N ARG A 33 8.06 -6.47 4.48
CA ARG A 33 8.96 -6.31 5.63
C ARG A 33 8.87 -4.87 6.11
N GLN A 34 8.42 -4.67 7.36
CA GLN A 34 8.31 -3.36 8.01
C GLN A 34 7.54 -2.30 7.18
N PRO A 35 6.29 -2.58 6.75
CA PRO A 35 5.53 -1.63 5.94
C PRO A 35 5.31 -0.32 6.68
N LYS A 36 5.57 0.80 6.00
CA LYS A 36 5.35 2.15 6.51
C LYS A 36 4.25 2.84 5.72
N LEU A 37 3.42 3.60 6.42
CA LEU A 37 2.36 4.37 5.78
C LEU A 37 2.98 5.53 4.98
N LEU A 38 2.38 5.83 3.82
CA LEU A 38 2.76 6.93 2.93
C LEU A 38 4.14 6.78 2.27
N GLU A 39 4.78 5.61 2.42
CA GLU A 39 6.06 5.28 1.82
C GLU A 39 5.89 4.13 0.80
N GLU A 40 6.73 4.14 -0.22
CA GLU A 40 6.82 3.05 -1.19
C GLU A 40 7.82 2.01 -0.69
N SER A 41 7.43 0.74 -0.70
CA SER A 41 8.35 -0.37 -0.51
C SER A 41 8.91 -0.81 -1.86
N CYS A 42 10.24 -0.89 -1.94
CA CYS A 42 10.97 -1.40 -3.09
C CYS A 42 11.06 -2.94 -3.07
N SER A 43 11.52 -3.55 -4.16
CA SER A 43 11.63 -5.02 -4.31
C SER A 43 12.47 -5.74 -3.25
N ALA A 44 13.38 -5.04 -2.56
CA ALA A 44 14.13 -5.63 -1.45
C ALA A 44 13.28 -5.82 -0.17
N GLU A 45 12.20 -5.06 -0.03
CA GLU A 45 11.32 -5.01 1.14
C GLU A 45 9.95 -5.67 0.90
N SER A 46 9.65 -5.95 -0.37
CA SER A 46 8.39 -6.52 -0.83
C SER A 46 8.64 -7.78 -1.66
N PRO A 47 7.90 -8.87 -1.43
CA PRO A 47 7.95 -10.03 -2.32
C PRO A 47 7.22 -9.78 -3.65
N LEU A 48 6.60 -8.61 -3.84
CA LEU A 48 5.87 -8.26 -5.05
C LEU A 48 6.84 -7.79 -6.15
N ALA A 49 6.53 -8.16 -7.40
CA ALA A 49 7.34 -7.83 -8.57
C ALA A 49 7.24 -6.34 -8.98
N CYS A 50 6.34 -5.59 -8.36
CA CYS A 50 6.12 -4.17 -8.62
C CYS A 50 6.20 -3.34 -7.33
N PRO A 51 6.41 -2.01 -7.46
CA PRO A 51 6.39 -1.08 -6.34
C PRO A 51 5.07 -1.15 -5.56
N VAL A 52 5.17 -1.00 -4.25
CA VAL A 52 4.01 -1.04 -3.35
C VAL A 52 3.92 0.24 -2.55
N LEU A 53 2.80 0.95 -2.62
CA LEU A 53 2.49 2.07 -1.73
C LEU A 53 1.52 1.60 -0.66
N VAL A 54 1.83 1.86 0.62
CA VAL A 54 0.90 1.57 1.71
C VAL A 54 0.22 2.85 2.18
N LEU A 55 -1.10 2.93 2.05
CA LEU A 55 -1.90 4.04 2.57
C LEU A 55 -2.65 3.62 3.84
N PRO A 56 -3.10 4.58 4.67
CA PRO A 56 -3.97 4.27 5.80
C PRO A 56 -5.24 3.54 5.35
N HIS A 57 -5.77 2.67 6.20
CA HIS A 57 -7.02 1.98 5.91
C HIS A 57 -8.20 2.98 5.89
N THR A 58 -9.16 2.80 4.98
CA THR A 58 -10.28 3.74 4.76
C THR A 58 -11.45 3.55 5.73
N SER A 59 -11.43 2.54 6.60
CA SER A 59 -12.46 2.42 7.64
C SER A 59 -12.52 3.69 8.48
N GLY A 60 -13.71 4.26 8.68
CA GLY A 60 -13.95 5.48 9.46
C GLY A 60 -13.53 5.44 10.94
N VAL A 61 -12.94 4.33 11.39
CA VAL A 61 -12.26 4.19 12.68
C VAL A 61 -10.90 4.91 12.69
N SER A 62 -10.32 5.17 11.51
CA SER A 62 -9.04 5.87 11.41
C SER A 62 -9.27 7.38 11.49
N HIS A 63 -9.02 7.97 12.66
CA HIS A 63 -8.98 9.43 12.84
C HIS A 63 -7.99 10.12 11.90
N PHE A 64 -7.07 9.37 11.28
CA PHE A 64 -6.16 9.87 10.26
C PHE A 64 -6.89 10.71 9.20
N TRP A 65 -8.02 10.22 8.69
CA TRP A 65 -8.74 10.87 7.59
C TRP A 65 -9.56 12.09 8.02
N ASN A 66 -9.76 12.29 9.33
CA ASN A 66 -10.49 13.45 9.85
C ASN A 66 -9.66 14.72 9.78
N GLU A 67 -8.33 14.60 9.79
CA GLU A 67 -7.41 15.73 9.76
C GLU A 67 -7.11 16.12 8.29
N PRO A 68 -7.45 17.33 7.83
CA PRO A 68 -7.22 17.75 6.45
C PRO A 68 -5.75 17.70 6.02
N GLN A 69 -4.83 17.89 6.96
CA GLN A 69 -3.39 17.77 6.70
C GLN A 69 -3.00 16.34 6.31
N ASN A 70 -3.57 15.34 6.97
CA ASN A 70 -3.30 13.93 6.71
C ASN A 70 -3.87 13.48 5.35
N VAL A 71 -5.04 14.02 4.97
CA VAL A 71 -5.61 13.82 3.63
C VAL A 71 -4.66 14.33 2.56
N ARG A 72 -4.13 15.55 2.73
CA ARG A 72 -3.14 16.13 1.80
C ARG A 72 -1.87 15.31 1.73
N LEU A 73 -1.36 14.82 2.86
CA LEU A 73 -0.17 13.96 2.88
C LEU A 73 -0.39 12.65 2.11
N ALA A 74 -1.55 12.02 2.26
CA ALA A 74 -1.90 10.81 1.53
C ALA A 74 -2.09 11.07 0.02
N GLU A 75 -2.73 12.19 -0.33
CA GLU A 75 -2.88 12.64 -1.72
C GLU A 75 -1.52 12.87 -2.38
N ASP A 76 -0.62 13.59 -1.71
CA ASP A 76 0.72 13.88 -2.22
C ASP A 76 1.54 12.60 -2.40
N ALA A 77 1.49 11.67 -1.45
CA ALA A 77 2.16 10.38 -1.56
C ALA A 77 1.63 9.57 -2.77
N PHE A 78 0.31 9.53 -2.94
CA PHE A 78 -0.32 8.84 -4.06
C PHE A 78 0.04 9.48 -5.40
N ARG A 79 -0.07 10.82 -5.53
CA ARG A 79 0.29 11.55 -6.76
C ARG A 79 1.75 11.32 -7.16
N ARG A 80 2.68 11.33 -6.19
CA ARG A 80 4.10 11.04 -6.46
C ARG A 80 4.33 9.62 -6.96
N ALA A 81 3.71 8.62 -6.33
CA ALA A 81 3.82 7.23 -6.77
C ALA A 81 3.25 7.04 -8.19
N MET A 82 2.09 7.65 -8.47
CA MET A 82 1.47 7.61 -9.79
C MET A 82 2.36 8.25 -10.87
N ALA A 83 2.90 9.45 -10.61
CA ALA A 83 3.77 10.13 -11.57
C ALA A 83 5.04 9.30 -11.91
N ARG A 84 5.59 8.61 -10.91
CA ARG A 84 6.79 7.77 -11.06
C ARG A 84 6.54 6.51 -11.88
N HIS A 85 5.38 5.89 -11.73
CA HIS A 85 5.13 4.55 -12.28
C HIS A 85 4.09 4.49 -13.40
N MET A 86 3.44 5.60 -13.75
CA MET A 86 2.44 5.66 -14.82
C MET A 86 2.82 6.56 -16.00
N SER A 87 4.07 7.05 -16.01
CA SER A 87 4.65 7.75 -17.16
C SER A 87 5.05 6.81 -18.29
#